data_AF-A0A068THW6-F1
#
_entry.id   AF-A0A068THW6-F1
#
_cell.length_a   1.000
_cell.length_b   1.000
_cell.length_c   1.000
_cell.angle_alpha   90.00
_cell.angle_beta   90.00
_cell.angle_gamma   90.00
#
_symmetry.space_group_name_H-M   'P 1'
#
loop_
_entity.id
_entity.type
_entity.pdbx_description
1 polymer ?
#
loop_
_entity_poly.entity_id
_entity_poly.type
_entity_poly.pdbx_seq_one_letter_code
_entity_poly.pdbx_strand_id
1 'polypeptide(L)'
;MSPSSASQIVPVIGPERKSRVVHARFGATEISMIEAAAKAAGLTVSAFVRSLTLEGAGVRPFLTDADRAVLGLLLSEVRAVGVNLNRLARTANRRGSPVGEETRFVGDDVHRVLAAVLLELKSYAERGARFRSGKR
;
A
#
# COMPACT_ATOMS: atom_id res chain seq x y z
N MET A 1 -20.31 -47.75 -19.42
CA MET A 1 -21.07 -46.52 -19.13
C MET A 1 -20.31 -45.74 -18.07
N SER A 2 -19.52 -44.77 -18.51
CA SER A 2 -18.73 -43.86 -17.66
C SER A 2 -19.52 -42.57 -17.44
N PRO A 3 -19.51 -41.96 -16.24
CA PRO A 3 -20.06 -40.62 -16.09
C PRO A 3 -19.02 -39.60 -16.56
N SER A 4 -19.46 -38.75 -17.50
CA SER A 4 -18.74 -37.62 -18.07
C SER A 4 -18.49 -36.55 -17.01
N SER A 5 -17.22 -36.21 -16.78
CA SER A 5 -16.82 -35.08 -15.93
C SER A 5 -17.19 -33.76 -16.60
N ALA A 6 -18.22 -33.08 -16.09
CA ALA A 6 -18.50 -31.70 -16.41
C ALA A 6 -17.34 -30.81 -15.89
N SER A 7 -16.49 -30.38 -16.81
CA SER A 7 -15.47 -29.35 -16.56
C SER A 7 -16.19 -28.03 -16.25
N GLN A 8 -16.20 -27.64 -14.97
CA GLN A 8 -16.64 -26.32 -14.56
C GLN A 8 -15.64 -25.28 -15.08
N ILE A 9 -16.07 -24.51 -16.08
CA ILE A 9 -15.38 -23.30 -16.53
C ILE A 9 -15.54 -22.27 -15.41
N VAL A 10 -14.49 -22.06 -14.62
CA VAL A 10 -14.43 -20.95 -13.67
C VAL A 10 -14.32 -19.66 -14.49
N PRO A 11 -15.25 -18.70 -14.36
CA PRO A 11 -15.17 -17.48 -15.14
C PRO A 11 -13.92 -16.70 -14.71
N VAL A 12 -13.04 -16.42 -15.66
CA VAL A 12 -11.95 -15.47 -15.47
C VAL A 12 -12.61 -14.10 -15.31
N ILE A 13 -12.76 -13.64 -14.06
CA ILE A 13 -13.24 -12.28 -13.77
C ILE A 13 -12.14 -11.33 -14.24
N GLY A 14 -12.24 -10.90 -15.50
CA GLY A 14 -11.49 -9.76 -16.01
C GLY A 14 -11.85 -8.50 -15.22
N PRO A 15 -10.98 -7.48 -15.22
CA PRO A 15 -11.23 -6.26 -14.46
C PRO A 15 -12.57 -5.64 -14.88
N GLU A 16 -13.43 -5.36 -13.90
CA GLU A 16 -14.74 -4.75 -14.12
C GLU A 16 -14.59 -3.47 -14.95
N ARG A 17 -15.28 -3.42 -16.10
CA ARG A 17 -15.28 -2.24 -16.96
C ARG A 17 -16.02 -1.11 -16.24
N LYS A 18 -15.29 -0.05 -15.88
CA LYS A 18 -15.85 1.15 -15.22
C LYS A 18 -16.83 1.85 -16.18
N SER A 19 -18.12 1.57 -16.04
CA SER A 19 -19.18 2.09 -16.93
C SER A 19 -19.99 3.24 -16.32
N ARG A 20 -19.91 3.45 -15.00
CA ARG A 20 -20.67 4.49 -14.29
C ARG A 20 -19.93 5.83 -14.30
N VAL A 21 -20.66 6.91 -14.61
CA VAL A 21 -20.13 8.28 -14.67
C VAL A 21 -20.81 9.13 -13.59
N VAL A 22 -20.02 9.97 -12.92
CA VAL A 22 -20.52 11.00 -12.00
C VAL A 22 -20.28 12.35 -12.66
N HIS A 23 -21.33 13.17 -12.75
CA HIS A 23 -21.24 14.53 -13.26
C HIS A 23 -21.09 15.53 -12.11
N ALA A 24 -20.10 16.41 -12.19
CA ALA A 24 -19.88 17.51 -11.28
C ALA A 24 -19.71 18.81 -12.08
N ARG A 25 -20.20 19.92 -11.53
CA ARG A 25 -20.06 21.24 -12.14
C ARG A 25 -18.85 21.95 -11.52
N PHE A 26 -18.06 22.58 -12.37
CA PHE A 26 -16.92 23.39 -11.99
C PHE A 26 -16.95 24.70 -12.76
N GLY A 27 -16.55 25.79 -12.13
CA GLY A 27 -16.20 27.03 -12.81
C GLY A 27 -14.89 26.92 -13.59
N ALA A 28 -14.64 27.88 -14.48
CA ALA A 28 -13.43 27.91 -15.30
C ALA A 28 -12.14 27.96 -14.47
N THR A 29 -12.12 28.76 -13.40
CA THR A 29 -10.94 28.84 -12.51
C THR A 29 -10.72 27.53 -11.77
N GLU A 30 -11.80 26.88 -11.32
CA GLU A 30 -11.71 25.60 -10.61
C GLU A 30 -11.14 24.51 -11.52
N ILE A 31 -11.60 24.41 -12.77
CA ILE A 31 -11.09 23.39 -13.68
C ILE A 31 -9.62 23.62 -14.02
N SER A 32 -9.18 24.87 -14.21
CA SER A 32 -7.76 25.18 -14.45
C SER A 32 -6.87 24.82 -13.26
N MET A 33 -7.33 25.06 -12.02
CA MET A 33 -6.60 24.63 -10.82
C MET A 33 -6.51 23.09 -10.73
N ILE A 34 -7.60 22.38 -11.06
CA ILE A 34 -7.63 20.92 -11.08
C ILE A 34 -6.67 20.36 -12.15
N GLU A 35 -6.64 20.96 -13.35
CA GLU A 35 -5.72 20.58 -14.42
C GLU A 35 -4.26 20.74 -14.01
N ALA A 36 -3.91 21.87 -13.37
CA ALA A 36 -2.58 22.11 -12.86
C ALA A 36 -2.17 21.08 -11.79
N ALA A 37 -3.07 20.79 -10.84
CA ALA A 37 -2.84 19.80 -9.80
C ALA A 37 -2.69 18.37 -10.36
N ALA A 38 -3.55 17.99 -11.31
CA ALA A 38 -3.47 16.69 -11.98
C ALA A 38 -2.15 16.53 -12.73
N LYS A 39 -1.70 17.57 -13.43
CA LYS A 39 -0.41 17.60 -14.13
C LYS A 39 0.77 17.47 -13.15
N ALA A 40 0.75 18.21 -12.05
CA ALA A 40 1.77 18.11 -11.00
C ALA A 40 1.84 16.69 -10.39
N ALA A 41 0.70 16.00 -10.30
CA ALA A 41 0.62 14.61 -9.86
C ALA A 41 0.92 13.57 -10.96
N GLY A 42 1.19 13.98 -12.20
CA GLY A 42 1.45 13.08 -13.33
C GLY A 42 0.23 12.27 -13.80
N LEU A 43 -0.98 12.79 -13.59
CA LEU A 43 -2.25 12.11 -13.86
C LEU A 43 -3.10 12.88 -14.88
N THR A 44 -4.03 12.17 -15.54
CA THR A 44 -5.13 12.84 -16.24
C THR A 44 -6.10 13.44 -15.22
N VAL A 45 -6.84 14.48 -15.60
CA VAL A 45 -7.86 15.11 -14.74
C VAL A 45 -8.86 14.08 -14.19
N SER A 46 -9.36 13.18 -15.05
CA SER A 46 -10.30 12.14 -14.64
C SER A 46 -9.70 11.12 -13.66
N ALA A 47 -8.41 10.77 -13.83
CA ALA A 47 -7.72 9.89 -12.88
C ALA A 47 -7.48 10.57 -11.54
N PHE A 48 -7.12 11.86 -11.54
CA PHE A 48 -6.89 12.68 -10.36
C PHE A 48 -8.17 12.92 -9.54
N VAL A 49 -9.25 13.38 -10.19
CA VAL A 49 -10.54 13.57 -9.50
C VAL A 49 -11.03 12.25 -8.91
N ARG A 50 -10.94 11.16 -9.68
CA ARG A 50 -11.33 9.83 -9.18
C ARG A 50 -10.48 9.39 -7.99
N SER A 51 -9.17 9.65 -7.98
CA SER A 51 -8.34 9.26 -6.83
C SER A 51 -8.73 10.03 -5.58
N LEU A 52 -8.97 11.34 -5.68
CA LEU A 52 -9.44 12.14 -4.56
C LEU A 52 -10.83 11.72 -4.07
N THR A 53 -11.75 11.38 -4.99
CA THR A 53 -13.07 10.87 -4.59
C THR A 53 -12.98 9.55 -3.83
N LEU A 54 -12.11 8.63 -4.26
CA LEU A 54 -11.91 7.35 -3.57
C LEU A 54 -11.21 7.50 -2.22
N GLU A 55 -10.31 8.48 -2.11
CA GLU A 55 -9.66 8.85 -0.86
C GLU A 55 -10.64 9.46 0.12
N GLY A 56 -11.42 10.47 -0.31
CA GLY A 56 -12.45 11.10 0.51
C GLY A 56 -13.54 10.13 0.96
N ALA A 57 -13.76 9.04 0.21
CA ALA A 57 -14.66 7.95 0.58
C ALA A 57 -14.01 6.88 1.50
N GLY A 58 -12.73 7.03 1.87
CA GLY A 58 -11.99 6.05 2.67
C GLY A 58 -11.70 4.73 1.95
N VAL A 59 -11.94 4.65 0.64
CA VAL A 59 -11.78 3.43 -0.15
C VAL A 59 -10.31 3.20 -0.51
N ARG A 60 -9.58 4.27 -0.82
CA ARG A 60 -8.17 4.16 -1.23
C ARG A 60 -7.39 5.46 -1.00
N PRO A 61 -6.21 5.41 -0.38
CA PRO A 61 -5.35 6.59 -0.23
C PRO A 61 -4.87 7.12 -1.59
N PHE A 62 -4.79 8.44 -1.72
CA PHE A 62 -4.06 9.08 -2.80
C PHE A 62 -2.62 9.31 -2.35
N LEU A 63 -1.66 8.85 -3.16
CA LEU A 63 -0.24 9.06 -2.89
C LEU A 63 0.39 9.62 -4.16
N THR A 64 1.23 10.64 -4.01
CA THR A 64 2.12 11.12 -5.07
C THR A 64 3.33 10.19 -5.22
N ASP A 65 4.15 10.41 -6.25
CA ASP A 65 5.42 9.68 -6.39
C ASP A 65 6.41 10.04 -5.26
N ALA A 66 6.38 11.29 -4.78
CA ALA A 66 7.17 11.71 -3.63
C ALA A 66 6.73 10.98 -2.36
N ASP A 67 5.42 10.89 -2.09
CA ASP A 67 4.90 10.17 -0.92
C ASP A 67 5.31 8.70 -0.96
N ARG A 68 5.21 8.06 -2.13
CA ARG A 68 5.66 6.68 -2.33
C ARG A 68 7.16 6.51 -2.08
N ALA A 69 7.98 7.46 -2.51
CA ALA A 69 9.42 7.42 -2.27
C ALA A 69 9.75 7.53 -0.77
N VAL A 70 9.11 8.47 -0.07
CA VAL A 70 9.26 8.64 1.38
C VAL A 70 8.79 7.38 2.13
N LEU A 71 7.62 6.85 1.81
CA LEU A 71 7.11 5.62 2.42
C LEU A 71 8.02 4.42 2.13
N GLY A 72 8.62 4.35 0.95
CA GLY A 72 9.60 3.33 0.58
C GLY A 72 10.87 3.41 1.43
N LEU A 73 11.40 4.61 1.64
CA LEU A 73 12.56 4.85 2.51
C LEU A 73 12.26 4.52 3.97
N LEU A 74 11.11 4.96 4.49
CA LEU A 74 10.67 4.61 5.84
C LEU A 74 10.55 3.09 6.00
N LEU A 75 9.96 2.39 5.03
CA LEU A 75 9.85 0.94 5.04
C LEU A 75 11.23 0.25 5.07
N SER A 76 12.22 0.75 4.32
CA SER A 76 13.57 0.17 4.31
C SER A 76 14.30 0.37 5.65
N GLU A 77 14.21 1.56 6.25
CA GLU A 77 14.84 1.85 7.54
C GLU A 77 14.24 1.01 8.66
N VAL A 78 12.91 0.95 8.73
CA VAL A 78 12.18 0.14 9.70
C VAL A 78 12.54 -1.34 9.53
N ARG A 79 12.68 -1.84 8.30
CA ARG A 79 13.15 -3.21 8.05
C ARG A 79 14.58 -3.45 8.55
N ALA A 80 15.48 -2.48 8.34
CA ALA A 80 16.87 -2.57 8.79
C ALA A 80 16.97 -2.66 10.33
N VAL A 81 16.18 -1.84 11.05
CA VAL A 81 16.06 -1.91 12.51
C VAL A 81 15.62 -3.30 12.96
N GLY A 82 14.60 -3.88 12.33
CA GLY A 82 14.09 -5.21 12.67
C GLY A 82 15.12 -6.32 12.48
N VAL A 83 15.90 -6.25 11.39
CA VAL A 83 17.01 -7.19 11.12
C VAL A 83 18.10 -7.09 12.19
N ASN A 84 18.49 -5.87 12.58
CA ASN A 84 19.52 -5.65 13.60
C ASN A 84 19.10 -6.18 14.96
N LEU A 85 17.85 -5.91 15.36
CA LEU A 85 17.28 -6.43 16.61
C LEU A 85 17.21 -7.97 16.60
N ASN A 86 16.81 -8.58 15.48
CA ASN A 86 16.79 -10.04 15.36
C ASN A 86 18.20 -10.65 15.47
N ARG A 87 19.22 -9.99 14.89
CA ARG A 87 20.62 -10.41 15.07
C ARG A 87 21.05 -10.31 16.53
N LEU A 88 20.73 -9.20 17.21
CA LEU A 88 21.06 -9.01 18.62
C LEU A 88 20.43 -10.10 19.49
N ALA A 89 19.14 -10.37 19.30
CA ALA A 89 18.42 -11.44 20.01
C ALA A 89 19.06 -12.82 19.77
N ARG A 90 19.41 -13.16 18.52
CA ARG A 90 20.08 -14.43 18.19
C ARG A 90 21.46 -14.54 18.83
N THR A 91 22.27 -13.49 18.78
CA THR A 91 23.62 -13.49 19.39
C THR A 91 23.52 -13.64 20.91
N ALA A 92 22.54 -12.98 21.54
CA ALA A 92 22.31 -13.10 22.97
C ALA A 92 21.84 -14.51 23.36
N ASN A 93 20.88 -15.08 22.61
CA ASN A 93 20.40 -16.46 22.82
C ASN A 93 21.52 -17.51 22.64
N ARG A 94 22.48 -17.29 21.73
CA ARG A 94 23.62 -18.20 21.49
C ARG A 94 24.69 -18.15 22.57
N ARG A 95 24.86 -17.01 23.26
CA ARG A 95 25.92 -16.83 24.26
C ARG A 95 25.55 -17.34 25.65
N GLY A 96 24.34 -17.91 25.83
CA GLY A 96 23.87 -18.38 27.14
C GLY A 96 23.74 -17.26 28.19
N SER A 97 23.90 -16.00 27.79
CA SER A 97 23.77 -14.86 28.68
C SER A 97 22.28 -14.68 28.95
N PRO A 98 21.82 -14.71 30.22
CA PRO A 98 20.44 -14.41 30.53
C PRO A 98 20.25 -12.92 30.28
N VAL A 99 19.83 -12.59 29.07
CA VAL A 99 19.15 -11.32 28.82
C VAL A 99 17.95 -11.36 29.76
N GLY A 100 17.94 -10.50 30.78
CA GLY A 100 16.86 -10.46 31.77
C GLY A 100 15.50 -10.41 31.07
N GLU A 101 14.48 -11.06 31.66
CA GLU A 101 13.15 -11.18 31.04
C GLU A 101 12.59 -9.84 30.55
N GLU A 102 12.86 -8.74 31.28
CA GLU A 102 12.50 -7.37 30.88
C GLU A 102 13.11 -6.95 29.53
N THR A 103 14.39 -7.22 29.28
CA THR A 103 15.06 -6.84 28.03
C THR A 103 14.58 -7.71 26.86
N ARG A 104 14.19 -8.96 27.13
CA ARG A 104 13.59 -9.86 26.13
C ARG A 104 12.18 -9.41 25.74
N PHE A 105 11.39 -9.01 26.73
CA PHE A 105 10.02 -8.49 26.56
C PHE A 105 10.00 -7.19 25.74
N VAL A 106 10.88 -6.24 26.08
CA VAL A 106 11.03 -4.99 25.32
C VAL A 106 11.44 -5.27 23.86
N GLY A 107 12.29 -6.26 23.61
CA GLY A 107 12.66 -6.66 22.25
C GLY A 107 11.49 -7.19 21.43
N ASP A 108 10.67 -8.08 22.02
CA ASP A 108 9.49 -8.65 21.37
C ASP A 108 8.41 -7.60 21.09
N ASP A 109 8.20 -6.67 22.02
CA ASP A 109 7.25 -5.56 21.84
C ASP A 109 7.70 -4.59 20.75
N VAL A 110 8.99 -4.24 20.72
CA VAL A 110 9.54 -3.43 19.63
C VAL A 110 9.39 -4.17 18.31
N HIS A 111 9.67 -5.47 18.22
CA HIS A 111 9.47 -6.26 17.00
C HIS A 111 8.00 -6.30 16.56
N ARG A 112 7.04 -6.42 17.48
CA ARG A 112 5.60 -6.37 17.16
C ARG A 112 5.18 -5.02 16.61
N VAL A 113 5.56 -3.93 17.28
CA VAL A 113 5.24 -2.57 16.82
C VAL A 113 5.87 -2.32 15.45
N LEU A 114 7.12 -2.71 15.26
CA LEU A 114 7.83 -2.58 13.99
C LEU A 114 7.14 -3.38 12.87
N ALA A 115 6.73 -4.62 13.15
CA ALA A 115 6.01 -5.45 12.19
C ALA A 115 4.63 -4.86 11.82
N ALA A 116 3.91 -4.30 12.79
CA ALA A 116 2.65 -3.61 12.55
C ALA A 116 2.84 -2.36 11.68
N VAL A 117 3.86 -1.55 11.96
CA VAL A 117 4.21 -0.37 11.15
C VAL A 117 4.59 -0.78 9.73
N LEU A 118 5.42 -1.82 9.56
CA LEU A 118 5.78 -2.33 8.24
C LEU A 118 4.57 -2.83 7.44
N LEU A 119 3.64 -3.54 8.11
CA LEU A 119 2.42 -4.04 7.47
C LEU A 119 1.53 -2.89 6.99
N GLU A 120 1.40 -1.86 7.83
CA GLU A 120 0.58 -0.71 7.51
C GLU A 120 1.19 0.12 6.37
N LEU A 121 2.50 0.41 6.42
CA LEU A 121 3.24 1.09 5.34
C LEU A 121 3.15 0.31 4.02
N LYS A 122 3.29 -1.02 4.07
CA LYS A 122 3.12 -1.89 2.90
C LYS A 122 1.71 -1.81 2.34
N SER A 123 0.69 -1.87 3.20
CA SER A 123 -0.72 -1.75 2.82
C SER A 123 -1.01 -0.40 2.14
N TYR A 124 -0.47 0.70 2.67
CA TYR A 124 -0.54 2.03 2.04
C TYR A 124 0.14 2.04 0.66
N ALA A 125 1.35 1.51 0.54
CA ALA A 125 2.10 1.49 -0.71
C ALA A 125 1.43 0.62 -1.80
N GLU A 126 0.95 -0.58 -1.46
CA GLU A 126 0.29 -1.50 -2.41
C GLU A 126 -1.06 -0.95 -2.90
N ARG A 127 -1.83 -0.28 -2.04
CA ARG A 127 -3.06 0.42 -2.43
C ARG A 127 -2.79 1.52 -3.45
N GLY A 128 -1.64 2.21 -3.34
CA GLY A 128 -1.18 3.22 -4.31
C GLY A 128 -0.59 2.65 -5.61
N ALA A 129 0.17 1.55 -5.56
CA ALA A 129 0.94 1.02 -6.70
C ALA A 129 0.11 0.34 -7.81
N ARG A 130 -1.09 -0.17 -7.49
CA ARG A 130 -1.96 -0.93 -8.43
C ARG A 130 -2.38 -0.17 -9.70
N PHE A 131 -2.04 1.11 -9.86
CA PHE A 131 -2.46 1.92 -11.00
C PHE A 131 -1.42 2.11 -12.12
N ARG A 132 -0.16 1.67 -11.99
CA ARG A 132 0.77 1.62 -13.15
C ARG A 132 0.54 0.42 -14.08
N SER A 133 -0.10 -0.64 -13.58
CA SER A 133 -0.41 -1.85 -14.39
C SER A 133 -1.61 -1.67 -15.34
N GLY A 134 -2.28 -0.52 -15.29
CA GLY A 134 -3.41 -0.18 -16.17
C GLY A 134 -3.02 0.58 -17.44
N LYS A 135 -1.74 0.61 -17.82
CA LYS A 135 -1.27 1.18 -19.10
C LYS A 135 -0.91 0.04 -20.05
N ARG A 136 -1.87 -0.35 -20.89
CA ARG A 136 -1.72 -0.73 -22.30
C ARG A 136 -3.04 -0.48 -23.00
#